data_AF-A0A2J7QWL0-F1
#
_entry.id   AF-A0A2J7QWL0-F1
#
_cell.length_a   1.000
_cell.length_b   1.000
_cell.length_c   1.000
_cell.angle_alpha   90.00
_cell.angle_beta   90.00
_cell.angle_gamma   90.00
#
_symmetry.space_group_name_H-M   'P 1'
#
loop_
_entity.id
_entity.type
_entity.pdbx_description
1 polymer ?
#
loop_
_entity_poly.entity_id
_entity_poly.type
_entity_poly.pdbx_seq_one_letter_code
_entity_poly.pdbx_strand_id
1 'polypeptide(L)'
;NISVPKEYSIRRHYETHREKYDQYKEKSRVDKLWDFKAALVKQQSLLRNVKRDNEAVVKASYIIAELVAKNSKCFSESEFIKGCLVKTTETVCPDKVQIFKNISLSRNTVAERVDDNVTNLSEQLFAKVKSFTAFSIAVDESADVSGVEQLAVFIRACDTDLIITEELLDIISLKNTTGEDIFNKVYGLLEKYNLPLSKLVCEATDGAPSMTGKQNRFVANCKFHHIHCIIHQEVLSSKFIKMNHVLQFVKKVVNFIQSQGLNQCQFSSLLSDIGCEFESLPYYAEVCWLSCYSVLKHFWLLREEIKIFLEMKGESPDKLYDDNWVQDLAIMVNITWHLNDL
;
A
#
# COMPACT_ATOMS: atom_id res chain seq x y z
N ASN A 1 36.26 -12.60 -1.68
CA ASN A 1 37.40 -13.17 -2.43
C ASN A 1 38.18 -14.11 -1.52
N ILE A 2 38.21 -15.41 -1.86
CA ILE A 2 39.12 -16.35 -1.19
C ILE A 2 40.53 -15.99 -1.69
N SER A 3 41.45 -15.64 -0.79
CA SER A 3 42.79 -15.23 -1.20
C SER A 3 43.50 -16.39 -1.88
N VAL A 4 44.20 -16.09 -2.99
CA VAL A 4 45.05 -17.08 -3.66
C VAL A 4 46.31 -17.23 -2.81
N PRO A 5 46.63 -18.44 -2.30
CA PRO A 5 47.80 -18.62 -1.46
C PRO A 5 49.07 -18.35 -2.30
N LYS A 6 49.90 -17.41 -1.83
CA LYS A 6 51.16 -17.05 -2.49
C LYS A 6 52.19 -18.16 -2.30
N GLU A 7 52.98 -18.43 -3.32
CA GLU A 7 54.01 -19.49 -3.32
C GLU A 7 54.94 -19.41 -2.10
N TYR A 8 55.42 -18.21 -1.79
CA TYR A 8 56.27 -17.96 -0.62
C TYR A 8 55.63 -18.43 0.70
N SER A 9 54.33 -18.18 0.88
CA SER A 9 53.59 -18.58 2.08
C SER A 9 53.43 -20.10 2.17
N ILE A 10 53.18 -20.77 1.04
CA ILE A 10 53.06 -22.23 0.97
C ILE A 10 54.43 -22.87 1.27
N ARG A 11 55.50 -22.35 0.67
CA ARG A 11 56.87 -22.86 0.84
C ARG A 11 57.31 -22.74 2.29
N ARG A 12 57.14 -21.57 2.90
CA ARG A 12 57.45 -21.34 4.32
C ARG A 12 56.66 -22.27 5.24
N HIS A 13 55.37 -22.50 4.98
CA HIS A 13 54.54 -23.42 5.77
C HIS A 13 55.02 -24.87 5.68
N TYR A 14 55.41 -25.31 4.48
CA TYR A 14 55.98 -26.64 4.25
C TYR A 14 57.30 -26.81 4.99
N GLU A 15 58.22 -25.86 4.85
CA GLU A 15 59.53 -25.89 5.51
C GLU A 15 59.40 -25.91 7.04
N THR A 16 58.45 -25.15 7.60
CA THR A 16 58.21 -25.10 9.05
C THR A 16 57.63 -26.41 9.61
N HIS A 17 56.88 -27.16 8.80
CA HIS A 17 56.22 -28.40 9.21
C HIS A 17 56.78 -29.63 8.46
N ARG A 18 58.04 -29.53 8.02
CA ARG A 18 58.66 -30.49 7.12
C ARG A 18 58.60 -31.93 7.63
N GLU A 19 58.90 -32.11 8.91
CA GLU A 19 58.84 -33.42 9.60
C GLU A 19 57.46 -34.09 9.49
N LYS A 20 56.39 -33.29 9.45
CA LYS A 20 55.00 -33.77 9.36
C LYS A 20 54.62 -34.23 7.95
N TYR A 21 55.26 -33.70 6.91
CA TYR A 21 54.90 -33.99 5.51
C TYR A 21 55.87 -34.94 4.82
N ASP A 22 57.16 -34.92 5.19
CA ASP A 22 58.20 -35.79 4.61
C ASP A 22 57.99 -37.28 4.97
N GLN A 23 57.20 -37.58 6.00
CA GLN A 23 56.80 -38.96 6.38
C GLN A 23 55.93 -39.66 5.34
N TYR A 24 55.19 -38.93 4.50
CA TYR A 24 54.35 -39.51 3.47
C TYR A 24 55.16 -39.81 2.20
N LYS A 25 55.22 -41.08 1.77
CA LYS A 25 55.95 -41.53 0.58
C LYS A 25 55.00 -42.18 -0.44
N GLU A 26 55.36 -42.03 -1.73
CA GLU A 26 54.71 -42.69 -2.87
C GLU A 26 53.18 -42.67 -2.81
N LYS A 27 52.53 -43.84 -2.72
CA LYS A 27 51.06 -43.99 -2.73
C LYS A 27 50.37 -43.28 -1.55
N SER A 28 50.96 -43.35 -0.35
CA SER A 28 50.44 -42.66 0.84
C SER A 28 50.43 -41.14 0.68
N ARG A 29 51.38 -40.58 -0.07
CA ARG A 29 51.41 -39.14 -0.38
C ARG A 29 50.26 -38.75 -1.29
N VAL A 30 49.95 -39.57 -2.31
CA VAL A 30 48.84 -39.33 -3.24
C VAL A 30 47.50 -39.41 -2.50
N ASP A 31 47.32 -40.43 -1.66
CA ASP A 31 46.10 -40.62 -0.86
C ASP A 31 45.88 -39.44 0.11
N LYS A 32 46.93 -39.00 0.81
CA LYS A 32 46.85 -37.84 1.70
C LYS A 32 46.54 -36.54 0.97
N LEU A 33 47.01 -36.40 -0.27
CA LEU A 33 46.74 -35.24 -1.11
C LEU A 33 45.27 -35.23 -1.56
N TRP A 34 44.69 -36.40 -1.85
CA TRP A 34 43.24 -36.54 -2.09
C TRP A 34 42.42 -36.21 -0.85
N ASP A 35 42.82 -36.68 0.33
CA ASP A 35 42.17 -36.31 1.60
C ASP A 35 42.18 -34.79 1.81
N PHE A 36 43.32 -34.14 1.60
CA PHE A 36 43.44 -32.68 1.75
C PHE A 36 42.61 -31.93 0.71
N LYS A 37 42.57 -32.39 -0.54
CA LYS A 37 41.69 -31.81 -1.57
C LYS A 37 40.22 -31.96 -1.19
N ALA A 38 39.79 -33.15 -0.76
CA ALA A 38 38.42 -33.39 -0.32
C ALA A 38 38.05 -32.53 0.90
N ALA A 39 38.95 -32.41 1.88
CA ALA A 39 38.76 -31.54 3.05
C ALA A 39 38.66 -30.06 2.66
N LEU A 40 39.51 -29.59 1.73
CA LEU A 40 39.47 -28.21 1.23
C LEU A 40 38.16 -27.92 0.50
N VAL A 41 37.72 -28.81 -0.39
CA VAL A 41 36.43 -28.68 -1.10
C VAL A 41 35.27 -28.62 -0.11
N LYS A 42 35.28 -29.51 0.90
CA LYS A 42 34.27 -29.52 1.97
C LYS A 42 34.27 -28.21 2.77
N GLN A 43 35.44 -27.66 3.10
CA GLN A 43 35.56 -26.39 3.80
C GLN A 43 35.05 -25.22 2.96
N GLN A 44 35.38 -25.19 1.66
CA GLN A 44 34.91 -24.17 0.74
C GLN A 44 33.40 -24.25 0.51
N SER A 45 32.82 -25.45 0.41
CA SER A 45 31.37 -25.61 0.27
C SER A 45 30.62 -25.13 1.49
N LEU A 46 31.15 -25.37 2.70
CA LEU A 46 30.57 -24.84 3.94
C LEU A 46 30.54 -23.31 3.95
N LEU A 47 31.66 -22.66 3.59
CA LEU A 47 31.73 -21.20 3.50
C LEU A 47 30.77 -20.61 2.46
N ARG A 48 30.64 -21.26 1.29
CA ARG A 48 29.67 -20.84 0.25
C ARG A 48 28.23 -20.97 0.74
N ASN A 49 27.90 -22.05 1.44
CA ASN A 49 26.57 -22.26 2.00
C ASN A 49 26.23 -21.18 3.03
N VAL A 50 27.13 -20.87 3.96
CA VAL A 50 26.95 -19.79 4.94
C VAL A 50 26.71 -18.43 4.26
N LYS A 51 27.45 -18.12 3.19
CA LYS A 51 27.24 -16.87 2.43
C LYS A 51 25.84 -16.83 1.80
N ARG A 52 25.42 -17.92 1.16
CA ARG A 52 24.11 -18.04 0.53
C ARG A 52 22.98 -17.93 1.55
N ASP A 53 23.13 -18.56 2.71
CA ASP A 53 22.13 -18.52 3.77
C ASP A 53 22.01 -17.10 4.33
N ASN A 54 23.12 -16.38 4.53
CA ASN A 54 23.09 -14.97 4.93
C ASN A 54 22.40 -14.07 3.91
N GLU A 55 22.67 -14.25 2.62
CA GLU A 55 21.98 -13.50 1.55
C GLU A 55 20.47 -13.80 1.54
N ALA A 56 20.10 -15.07 1.69
CA ALA A 56 18.69 -15.49 1.75
C ALA A 56 17.96 -14.91 2.97
N VAL A 57 18.62 -14.86 4.13
CA VAL A 57 18.09 -14.28 5.37
C VAL A 57 17.82 -12.77 5.21
N VAL A 58 18.78 -12.02 4.64
CA VAL A 58 18.59 -10.58 4.38
C VAL A 58 17.47 -10.36 3.37
N LYS A 59 17.45 -11.13 2.28
CA LYS A 59 16.40 -11.03 1.26
C LYS A 59 15.01 -11.32 1.86
N ALA A 60 14.91 -12.34 2.70
CA ALA A 60 13.67 -12.66 3.41
C ALA A 60 13.21 -11.48 4.30
N SER A 61 14.13 -10.78 4.95
CA SER A 61 13.78 -9.61 5.78
C SER A 61 13.16 -8.48 4.97
N TYR A 62 13.67 -8.18 3.77
CA TYR A 62 13.08 -7.19 2.86
C TYR A 62 11.69 -7.61 2.36
N ILE A 63 11.53 -8.87 1.96
CA ILE A 63 10.24 -9.38 1.46
C ILE A 63 9.16 -9.28 2.54
N ILE A 64 9.49 -9.66 3.78
CA ILE A 64 8.53 -9.58 4.89
C ILE A 64 8.22 -8.12 5.23
N ALA A 65 9.23 -7.24 5.25
CA ALA A 65 9.03 -5.81 5.49
C ALA A 65 8.10 -5.18 4.44
N GLU A 66 8.30 -5.52 3.16
CA GLU A 66 7.42 -5.10 2.06
C GLU A 66 5.98 -5.60 2.25
N LEU A 67 5.79 -6.86 2.66
CA LEU A 67 4.47 -7.41 2.93
C LEU A 67 3.78 -6.69 4.11
N VAL A 68 4.51 -6.40 5.18
CA VAL A 68 3.99 -5.64 6.33
C VAL A 68 3.52 -4.24 5.86
N ALA A 69 4.35 -3.54 5.08
CA ALA A 69 4.03 -2.22 4.57
C ALA A 69 2.83 -2.23 3.60
N LYS A 70 2.80 -3.13 2.63
CA LYS A 70 1.71 -3.25 1.63
C LYS A 70 0.35 -3.56 2.23
N ASN A 71 0.33 -4.22 3.38
CA ASN A 71 -0.91 -4.57 4.09
C ASN A 71 -1.24 -3.59 5.22
N SER A 72 -0.57 -2.42 5.26
CA SER A 72 -0.77 -1.38 6.27
C SER A 72 -0.69 -1.90 7.71
N LYS A 73 0.20 -2.86 7.95
CA LYS A 73 0.40 -3.47 9.27
C LYS A 73 1.42 -2.69 10.09
N CYS A 74 1.22 -2.66 11.41
CA CYS A 74 2.19 -2.02 12.30
C CYS A 74 3.53 -2.76 12.24
N PHE A 75 4.65 -2.03 12.20
CA PHE A 75 5.98 -2.64 12.12
C PHE A 75 6.30 -3.56 13.31
N SER A 76 5.66 -3.37 14.47
CA SER A 76 5.81 -4.28 15.61
C SER A 76 5.21 -5.66 15.36
N GLU A 77 4.26 -5.82 14.42
CA GLU A 77 3.69 -7.13 14.09
C GLU A 77 4.72 -8.07 13.46
N SER A 78 5.81 -7.53 12.90
CA SER A 78 6.89 -8.33 12.33
C SER A 78 7.59 -9.24 13.36
N GLU A 79 7.60 -8.85 14.63
CA GLU A 79 8.15 -9.67 15.72
C GLU A 79 7.26 -10.89 16.01
N PHE A 80 5.94 -10.71 15.95
CA PHE A 80 4.98 -11.82 16.04
C PHE A 80 5.13 -12.77 14.85
N ILE A 81 5.23 -12.23 13.62
CA ILE A 81 5.48 -13.02 12.40
C ILE A 81 6.78 -13.84 12.54
N LYS A 82 7.85 -13.23 13.06
CA LYS A 82 9.10 -13.93 13.35
C LYS A 82 8.90 -15.08 14.35
N GLY A 83 8.13 -14.84 15.41
CA GLY A 83 7.77 -15.87 16.39
C GLY A 83 7.09 -17.07 15.75
N CYS A 84 6.09 -16.82 14.89
CA CYS A 84 5.41 -17.87 14.12
C CYS A 84 6.38 -18.65 13.23
N LEU A 85 7.20 -17.97 12.43
CA LEU A 85 8.16 -18.60 11.52
C LEU A 85 9.15 -19.51 12.25
N VAL A 86 9.70 -19.04 13.37
CA VAL A 86 10.63 -19.82 14.19
C VAL A 86 9.93 -21.04 14.78
N LYS A 87 8.72 -20.88 15.34
CA LYS A 87 7.98 -21.99 15.96
C LYS A 87 7.58 -23.05 14.93
N THR A 88 7.11 -22.65 13.76
CA THR A 88 6.81 -23.57 12.66
C THR A 88 8.05 -24.32 12.21
N THR A 89 9.19 -23.63 12.10
CA THR A 89 10.45 -24.26 11.68
C THR A 89 10.98 -25.25 12.74
N GLU A 90 10.83 -24.95 14.03
CA GLU A 90 11.18 -25.88 15.12
C GLU A 90 10.45 -27.21 15.01
N THR A 91 9.20 -27.21 14.52
CA THR A 91 8.39 -28.42 14.36
C THR A 91 8.61 -29.13 13.02
N VAL A 92 8.67 -28.39 11.92
CA VAL A 92 8.68 -28.97 10.55
C VAL A 92 10.11 -29.23 10.05
N CYS A 93 11.06 -28.34 10.34
CA CYS A 93 12.44 -28.38 9.81
C CYS A 93 13.45 -27.99 10.91
N PRO A 94 13.62 -28.77 11.98
CA PRO A 94 14.44 -28.40 13.14
C PRO A 94 15.90 -28.07 12.78
N ASP A 95 16.46 -28.74 11.77
CA ASP A 95 17.83 -28.51 11.29
C ASP A 95 18.06 -27.10 10.72
N LYS A 96 17.00 -26.38 10.36
CA LYS A 96 17.06 -25.05 9.73
C LYS A 96 16.66 -23.91 10.66
N VAL A 97 16.32 -24.18 11.92
CA VAL A 97 15.81 -23.19 12.88
C VAL A 97 16.73 -21.97 13.01
N GLN A 98 18.05 -22.17 13.00
CA GLN A 98 19.00 -21.07 13.13
C GLN A 98 18.93 -20.08 11.96
N ILE A 99 18.62 -20.54 10.75
CA ILE A 99 18.47 -19.68 9.58
C ILE A 99 17.31 -18.70 9.81
N PHE A 100 16.17 -19.19 10.32
CA PHE A 100 14.99 -18.37 10.58
C PHE A 100 15.17 -17.44 11.80
N LYS A 101 15.88 -17.89 12.84
CA LYS A 101 16.23 -17.03 13.99
C LYS A 101 17.08 -15.83 13.57
N ASN A 102 17.92 -16.00 12.55
CA ASN A 102 18.79 -14.96 12.02
C ASN A 102 18.07 -13.92 11.14
N ILE A 103 16.80 -14.14 10.75
CA ILE A 103 16.03 -13.13 10.01
C ILE A 103 15.74 -11.95 10.94
N SER A 104 16.31 -10.80 10.64
CA SER A 104 16.10 -9.58 11.42
C SER A 104 14.75 -8.95 11.08
N LEU A 105 13.81 -9.07 12.01
CA LEU A 105 12.44 -8.55 11.93
C LEU A 105 12.07 -7.82 13.23
N SER A 106 13.01 -7.06 13.78
CA SER A 106 12.64 -6.10 14.83
C SER A 106 11.89 -4.95 14.19
N ARG A 107 11.07 -4.24 14.99
CA ARG A 107 10.37 -3.04 14.53
C ARG A 107 11.28 -2.07 13.77
N ASN A 108 12.47 -1.79 14.31
CA ASN A 108 13.40 -0.82 13.72
C ASN A 108 14.01 -1.34 12.42
N THR A 109 14.39 -2.63 12.37
CA THR A 109 14.90 -3.20 11.13
C THR A 109 13.83 -3.17 10.03
N VAL A 110 12.58 -3.50 10.34
CA VAL A 110 11.52 -3.43 9.33
C VAL A 110 11.31 -2.01 8.83
N ALA A 111 11.33 -1.00 9.71
CA ALA A 111 11.27 0.40 9.31
C ALA A 111 12.44 0.77 8.35
N GLU A 112 13.68 0.45 8.73
CA GLU A 112 14.87 0.68 7.89
C GLU A 112 14.75 -0.02 6.53
N ARG A 113 14.26 -1.27 6.47
CA ARG A 113 14.07 -2.00 5.21
C ARG A 113 13.00 -1.38 4.33
N VAL A 114 11.95 -0.82 4.93
CA VAL A 114 10.92 -0.07 4.20
C VAL A 114 11.51 1.23 3.64
N ASP A 115 12.30 1.96 4.44
CA ASP A 115 12.96 3.20 3.99
C ASP A 115 13.97 2.94 2.86
N ASP A 116 14.75 1.85 2.95
CA ASP A 116 15.63 1.39 1.88
C ASP A 116 14.84 1.10 0.59
N ASN A 117 13.70 0.41 0.71
CA ASN A 117 12.84 0.10 -0.43
C ASN A 117 12.26 1.39 -1.06
N VAL A 118 11.79 2.34 -0.24
CA VAL A 118 11.28 3.64 -0.70
C VAL A 118 12.38 4.44 -1.40
N THR A 119 13.60 4.43 -0.86
CA THR A 119 14.75 5.09 -1.48
C THR A 119 15.06 4.49 -2.85
N ASN A 120 15.12 3.17 -2.96
CA ASN A 120 15.33 2.47 -4.22
C ASN A 120 14.21 2.72 -5.25
N LEU A 121 12.94 2.77 -4.82
CA LEU A 121 11.82 3.14 -5.70
C LEU A 121 11.95 4.58 -6.19
N SER A 122 12.33 5.51 -5.30
CA SER A 122 12.55 6.91 -5.64
C SER A 122 13.69 7.09 -6.65
N GLU A 123 14.79 6.35 -6.51
CA GLU A 123 15.91 6.34 -7.46
C GLU A 123 15.50 5.80 -8.83
N GLN A 124 14.69 4.73 -8.87
CA GLN A 124 14.15 4.18 -10.11
C GLN A 124 13.22 5.17 -10.81
N LEU A 125 12.33 5.82 -10.06
CA LEU A 125 11.47 6.86 -10.59
C LEU A 125 12.30 8.03 -11.13
N PHE A 126 13.30 8.49 -10.39
CA PHE A 126 14.21 9.56 -10.82
C PHE A 126 14.99 9.20 -12.09
N ALA A 127 15.42 7.95 -12.23
CA ALA A 127 16.06 7.47 -13.46
C ALA A 127 15.07 7.50 -14.64
N LYS A 128 13.81 7.11 -14.41
CA LYS A 128 12.75 7.07 -15.41
C LYS A 128 12.27 8.47 -15.82
N VAL A 129 12.25 9.44 -14.91
CA VAL A 129 11.84 10.83 -15.20
C VAL A 129 12.58 11.42 -16.40
N LYS A 130 13.83 11.03 -16.63
CA LYS A 130 14.64 11.50 -17.76
C LYS A 130 14.07 11.09 -19.12
N SER A 131 13.37 9.96 -19.22
CA SER A 131 12.76 9.49 -20.47
C SER A 131 11.38 10.09 -20.73
N PHE A 132 10.77 10.77 -19.75
CA PHE A 132 9.44 11.34 -19.92
C PHE A 132 9.46 12.45 -20.96
N THR A 133 8.56 12.33 -21.95
CA THR A 133 8.34 13.34 -22.99
C THR A 133 7.34 14.38 -22.50
N ALA A 134 6.31 13.92 -21.79
CA ALA A 134 5.25 14.74 -21.22
C ALA A 134 4.75 14.10 -19.92
N PHE A 135 4.25 14.92 -19.00
CA PHE A 135 3.61 14.43 -17.78
C PHE A 135 2.47 15.36 -17.34
N SER A 136 1.61 14.81 -16.49
CA SER A 136 0.56 15.51 -15.77
C SER A 136 0.66 15.18 -14.29
N ILE A 137 0.17 16.08 -13.46
CA ILE A 137 0.09 15.85 -12.01
C ILE A 137 -1.35 15.86 -11.55
N ALA A 138 -1.65 15.06 -10.53
CA ALA A 138 -2.90 15.15 -9.78
C ALA A 138 -2.55 15.47 -8.33
N VAL A 139 -3.23 16.46 -7.77
CA VAL A 139 -2.93 17.01 -6.45
C VAL A 139 -4.20 16.95 -5.61
N ASP A 140 -4.08 16.34 -4.43
CA ASP A 140 -5.19 16.17 -3.48
C ASP A 140 -4.74 16.55 -2.08
N GLU A 141 -5.59 17.29 -1.36
CA GLU A 141 -5.33 17.79 -0.01
C GLU A 141 -6.14 16.99 1.02
N SER A 142 -5.48 16.52 2.07
CA SER A 142 -6.14 15.86 3.19
C SER A 142 -5.39 16.12 4.49
N ALA A 143 -6.12 16.31 5.58
CA ALA A 143 -5.54 16.37 6.91
C ALA A 143 -5.12 14.98 7.42
N ASP A 144 -3.99 14.91 8.11
CA ASP A 144 -3.58 13.72 8.84
C ASP A 144 -4.26 13.61 10.21
N VAL A 145 -3.97 12.51 10.94
CA VAL A 145 -4.55 12.26 12.27
C VAL A 145 -4.19 13.30 13.34
N SER A 146 -3.16 14.12 13.09
CA SER A 146 -2.76 15.23 13.97
C SER A 146 -3.38 16.56 13.55
N GLY A 147 -4.15 16.58 12.46
CA GLY A 147 -4.77 17.78 11.89
C GLY A 147 -3.81 18.62 11.05
N VAL A 148 -2.67 18.05 10.65
CA VAL A 148 -1.74 18.72 9.72
C VAL A 148 -2.15 18.40 8.30
N GLU A 149 -2.34 19.43 7.49
CA GLU A 149 -2.70 19.28 6.09
C GLU A 149 -1.55 18.65 5.30
N GLN A 150 -1.87 17.66 4.48
CA GLN A 150 -0.94 16.94 3.63
C GLN A 150 -1.41 17.03 2.18
N LEU A 151 -0.46 17.26 1.28
CA LEU A 151 -0.68 17.33 -0.14
C LEU A 151 -0.11 16.07 -0.79
N ALA A 152 -0.99 15.20 -1.27
CA ALA A 152 -0.59 14.06 -2.08
C ALA A 152 -0.42 14.50 -3.53
N VAL A 153 0.75 14.25 -4.11
CA VAL A 153 1.04 14.57 -5.51
C VAL A 153 1.27 13.29 -6.28
N PHE A 154 0.39 13.00 -7.23
CA PHE A 154 0.53 11.89 -8.15
C PHE A 154 1.05 12.38 -9.49
N ILE A 155 1.86 11.56 -10.15
CA ILE A 155 2.34 11.82 -11.50
C ILE A 155 1.78 10.78 -12.46
N ARG A 156 1.33 11.24 -13.62
CA ARG A 156 1.06 10.42 -14.79
C ARG A 156 1.93 10.90 -15.93
N ALA A 157 2.87 10.08 -16.38
CA ALA A 157 3.86 10.45 -17.37
C ALA A 157 3.90 9.47 -18.55
N CYS A 158 4.31 9.98 -19.70
CA CYS A 158 4.48 9.21 -20.94
C CYS A 158 5.92 9.36 -21.42
N ASP A 159 6.61 8.23 -21.63
CA ASP A 159 7.97 8.23 -22.18
C ASP A 159 8.00 8.23 -23.71
N THR A 160 9.20 8.13 -24.28
CA THR A 160 9.40 8.11 -25.73
C THR A 160 8.80 6.89 -26.43
N ASP A 161 8.62 5.80 -25.70
CA ASP A 161 8.04 4.55 -26.20
C ASP A 161 6.53 4.48 -25.98
N LEU A 162 5.92 5.60 -25.57
CA LEU A 162 4.50 5.74 -25.23
C LEU A 162 4.06 4.88 -24.04
N ILE A 163 4.99 4.50 -23.16
CA ILE A 163 4.69 3.75 -21.95
C ILE A 163 4.22 4.74 -20.88
N ILE A 164 2.99 4.52 -20.41
CA ILE A 164 2.38 5.31 -19.34
C ILE A 164 2.93 4.84 -17.99
N THR A 165 3.34 5.78 -17.17
CA THR A 165 3.75 5.56 -15.77
C THR A 165 2.84 6.37 -14.86
N GLU A 166 2.21 5.72 -13.90
CA GLU A 166 1.35 6.34 -12.89
C GLU A 166 1.89 5.97 -11.51
N GLU A 167 2.31 6.96 -10.73
CA GLU A 167 2.92 6.73 -9.42
C GLU A 167 2.59 7.88 -8.47
N LEU A 168 2.62 7.59 -7.16
CA LEU A 168 2.67 8.63 -6.13
C LEU A 168 4.06 9.25 -6.16
N LEU A 169 4.14 10.56 -6.43
CA LEU A 169 5.41 11.28 -6.49
C LEU A 169 5.93 11.59 -5.08
N ASP A 170 5.09 12.20 -4.24
CA ASP A 170 5.41 12.49 -2.83
C ASP A 170 4.15 12.89 -2.04
N ILE A 171 4.26 12.89 -0.71
CA ILE A 171 3.28 13.46 0.22
C ILE A 171 3.94 14.60 0.97
N ILE A 172 3.46 15.82 0.75
CA ILE A 172 4.06 17.04 1.29
C ILE A 172 3.21 17.58 2.44
N SER A 173 3.81 17.73 3.63
CA SER A 173 3.17 18.44 4.73
C SER A 173 3.09 19.95 4.44
N LEU A 174 1.87 20.50 4.57
CA LEU A 174 1.55 21.92 4.43
C LEU A 174 1.40 22.56 5.81
N LYS A 175 2.03 23.72 5.99
CA LYS A 175 1.81 24.57 7.19
C LYS A 175 0.67 25.57 6.97
N ASN A 176 0.47 25.96 5.72
CA ASN A 176 -0.53 26.93 5.26
C ASN A 176 -1.15 26.37 3.98
N THR A 177 -2.43 26.65 3.77
CA THR A 177 -3.24 26.12 2.66
C THR A 177 -3.54 27.17 1.58
N THR A 178 -2.69 28.20 1.48
CA THR A 178 -2.85 29.20 0.43
C THR A 178 -2.40 28.64 -0.92
N GLY A 179 -3.03 29.07 -2.01
CA GLY A 179 -2.65 28.60 -3.35
C GLY A 179 -1.20 28.91 -3.74
N GLU A 180 -0.60 29.96 -3.16
CA GLU A 180 0.81 30.28 -3.36
C GLU A 180 1.74 29.30 -2.62
N ASP A 181 1.40 28.93 -1.38
CA ASP A 181 2.17 27.94 -0.63
C ASP A 181 2.13 26.57 -1.32
N ILE A 182 0.95 26.16 -1.77
CA ILE A 182 0.76 24.91 -2.52
C ILE A 182 1.59 24.94 -3.82
N PHE A 183 1.54 26.05 -4.57
CA PHE A 183 2.38 26.23 -5.77
C PHE A 183 3.86 26.05 -5.48
N ASN A 184 4.38 26.74 -4.47
CA ASN A 184 5.79 26.71 -4.15
C ASN A 184 6.23 25.32 -3.70
N LYS A 185 5.36 24.58 -3.00
CA LYS A 185 5.61 23.19 -2.59
C LYS A 185 5.64 22.22 -3.77
N VAL A 186 4.65 22.29 -4.66
CA VAL A 186 4.61 21.47 -5.87
C VAL A 186 5.79 21.83 -6.79
N TYR A 187 6.08 23.11 -6.99
CA TYR A 187 7.21 23.55 -7.79
C TYR A 187 8.55 23.04 -7.23
N GLY A 188 8.78 23.18 -5.92
CA GLY A 188 9.97 22.64 -5.27
C GLY A 188 10.06 21.11 -5.36
N LEU A 189 8.92 20.40 -5.36
CA LEU A 189 8.87 18.97 -5.61
C LEU A 189 9.28 18.63 -7.05
N LEU A 190 8.76 19.35 -8.05
CA LEU A 190 9.16 19.15 -9.44
C LEU A 190 10.66 19.41 -9.64
N GLU A 191 11.23 20.43 -8.99
CA GLU A 191 12.67 20.68 -8.99
C GLU A 191 13.46 19.53 -8.33
N LYS A 192 13.00 19.01 -7.18
CA LYS A 192 13.61 17.85 -6.49
C LYS A 192 13.74 16.63 -7.42
N TYR A 193 12.72 16.37 -8.25
CA TYR A 193 12.71 15.23 -9.17
C TYR A 193 13.26 15.56 -10.58
N ASN A 194 13.75 16.78 -10.82
CA ASN A 194 14.17 17.26 -12.14
C ASN A 194 13.08 17.14 -13.21
N LEU A 195 11.84 17.41 -12.84
CA LEU A 195 10.69 17.45 -13.75
C LEU A 195 10.51 18.88 -14.30
N PRO A 196 10.88 19.14 -15.56
CA PRO A 196 10.78 20.49 -16.11
C PRO A 196 9.32 20.87 -16.35
N LEU A 197 8.93 22.07 -15.91
CA LEU A 197 7.59 22.63 -16.16
C LEU A 197 7.21 22.67 -17.65
N SER A 198 8.19 22.73 -18.56
CA SER A 198 7.93 22.72 -20.01
C SER A 198 7.32 21.41 -20.52
N LYS A 199 7.44 20.31 -19.76
CA LYS A 199 6.85 19.00 -20.08
C LYS A 199 5.54 18.75 -19.33
N LEU A 200 5.13 19.65 -18.43
CA LEU A 200 3.87 19.56 -17.70
C LEU A 200 2.71 19.98 -18.60
N VAL A 201 1.83 19.03 -18.93
CA VAL A 201 0.72 19.21 -19.87
C VAL A 201 -0.56 19.64 -19.17
N CYS A 202 -0.86 19.00 -18.05
CA CYS A 202 -2.04 19.29 -17.27
C CYS A 202 -1.86 18.99 -15.79
N GLU A 203 -2.74 19.59 -15.01
CA GLU A 203 -2.87 19.41 -13.59
C GLU A 203 -4.31 19.10 -13.23
N ALA A 204 -4.51 18.11 -12.38
CA ALA A 204 -5.81 17.76 -11.82
C ALA A 204 -5.90 18.14 -10.33
N THR A 205 -6.96 18.85 -9.94
CA THR A 205 -7.21 19.23 -8.53
C THR A 205 -8.67 19.04 -8.13
N ASP A 206 -8.96 18.98 -6.84
CA ASP A 206 -10.31 18.88 -6.25
C ASP A 206 -11.25 20.09 -6.49
N GLY A 207 -10.76 21.13 -7.17
CA GLY A 207 -11.53 22.33 -7.43
C GLY A 207 -11.58 23.32 -6.26
N ALA A 208 -10.90 23.07 -5.13
CA ALA A 208 -10.93 23.95 -3.97
C ALA A 208 -10.55 25.39 -4.34
N PRO A 209 -11.13 26.42 -3.67
CA PRO A 209 -10.83 27.81 -3.99
C PRO A 209 -9.34 28.13 -3.95
N SER A 210 -8.59 27.56 -2.99
CA SER A 210 -7.12 27.66 -2.86
C SER A 210 -6.38 27.20 -4.13
N MET A 211 -6.92 26.21 -4.83
CA MET A 211 -6.34 25.60 -6.04
C MET A 211 -6.82 26.26 -7.33
N THR A 212 -8.08 26.71 -7.41
CA THR A 212 -8.72 27.14 -8.67
C THR A 212 -9.07 28.63 -8.76
N GLY A 213 -8.93 29.39 -7.67
CA GLY A 213 -9.35 30.79 -7.61
C GLY A 213 -8.66 31.71 -8.63
N LYS A 214 -9.39 32.65 -9.23
CA LYS A 214 -8.87 33.65 -10.19
C LYS A 214 -7.73 34.52 -9.66
N GLN A 215 -7.60 34.64 -8.34
CA GLN A 215 -6.50 35.35 -7.67
C GLN A 215 -5.38 34.42 -7.19
N ASN A 216 -5.55 33.11 -7.34
CA ASN A 216 -4.61 32.11 -6.85
C ASN A 216 -3.60 31.75 -7.94
N ARG A 217 -2.34 31.90 -7.56
CA ARG A 217 -1.16 31.72 -8.41
C ARG A 217 -0.94 30.28 -8.86
N PHE A 218 -1.57 29.29 -8.23
CA PHE A 218 -1.38 27.88 -8.58
C PHE A 218 -1.77 27.60 -10.03
N VAL A 219 -3.04 27.84 -10.38
CA VAL A 219 -3.51 27.74 -11.77
C VAL A 219 -3.14 28.99 -12.58
N ALA A 220 -3.11 30.18 -11.96
CA ALA A 220 -2.88 31.43 -12.71
C ALA A 220 -1.42 31.61 -13.21
N ASN A 221 -0.42 31.01 -12.57
CA ASN A 221 0.98 31.09 -13.02
C ASN A 221 1.33 30.03 -14.09
N CYS A 222 0.37 29.19 -14.47
CA CYS A 222 0.61 27.96 -15.18
C CYS A 222 -0.06 27.99 -16.55
N LYS A 223 0.73 27.85 -17.62
CA LYS A 223 0.23 27.82 -19.01
C LYS A 223 -0.28 26.44 -19.45
N PHE A 224 -0.53 25.55 -18.50
CA PHE A 224 -0.98 24.18 -18.74
C PHE A 224 -2.47 24.01 -18.42
N HIS A 225 -3.08 22.92 -18.90
CA HIS A 225 -4.51 22.70 -18.73
C HIS A 225 -4.82 22.34 -17.28
N HIS A 226 -5.75 23.05 -16.65
CA HIS A 226 -6.33 22.65 -15.37
C HIS A 226 -7.54 21.75 -15.62
N ILE A 227 -7.58 20.62 -14.93
CA ILE A 227 -8.67 19.66 -14.93
C ILE A 227 -9.21 19.59 -13.50
N HIS A 228 -10.51 19.82 -13.35
CA HIS A 228 -11.16 19.57 -12.07
C HIS A 228 -11.39 18.06 -11.95
N CYS A 229 -10.96 17.47 -10.83
CA CYS A 229 -11.16 16.08 -10.48
C CYS A 229 -12.63 15.66 -10.69
N ILE A 230 -12.83 14.65 -11.54
CA ILE A 230 -14.16 14.16 -11.91
C ILE A 230 -14.93 13.64 -10.70
N ILE A 231 -14.25 12.97 -9.76
CA ILE A 231 -14.86 12.45 -8.53
C ILE A 231 -15.43 13.60 -7.69
N HIS A 232 -14.69 14.71 -7.56
CA HIS A 232 -15.16 15.89 -6.86
C HIS A 232 -16.31 16.58 -7.61
N GLN A 233 -16.24 16.67 -8.93
CA GLN A 233 -17.34 17.20 -9.75
C GLN A 233 -18.61 16.36 -9.63
N GLU A 234 -18.50 15.04 -9.56
CA GLU A 234 -19.62 14.12 -9.35
C GLU A 234 -20.22 14.29 -7.96
N VAL A 235 -19.39 14.38 -6.91
CA VAL A 235 -19.87 14.71 -5.55
C VAL A 235 -20.61 16.05 -5.55
N LEU A 236 -20.07 17.08 -6.20
CA LEU A 236 -20.74 18.38 -6.30
C LEU A 236 -22.05 18.29 -7.11
N SER A 237 -22.05 17.54 -8.21
CA SER A 237 -23.24 17.30 -9.04
C SER A 237 -24.32 16.54 -8.27
N SER A 238 -23.93 15.58 -7.43
CA SER A 238 -24.86 14.83 -6.57
C SER A 238 -25.62 15.73 -5.60
N LYS A 239 -25.03 16.83 -5.13
CA LYS A 239 -25.72 17.81 -4.27
C LYS A 239 -26.88 18.51 -4.98
N PHE A 240 -26.87 18.56 -6.31
CA PHE A 240 -27.98 19.08 -7.12
C PHE A 240 -29.08 18.06 -7.36
N ILE A 241 -28.78 16.76 -7.24
CA ILE A 241 -29.79 15.70 -7.22
C ILE A 241 -30.55 15.88 -5.90
N LYS A 242 -31.73 16.51 -5.97
CA LYS A 242 -32.59 16.85 -4.81
C LYS A 242 -33.22 15.62 -4.15
N MET A 243 -32.45 14.58 -3.87
CA MET A 243 -32.87 13.32 -3.24
C MET A 243 -32.46 13.23 -1.77
N ASN A 244 -32.29 14.38 -1.12
CA ASN A 244 -31.97 14.46 0.31
C ASN A 244 -33.00 13.72 1.17
N HIS A 245 -34.28 13.67 0.78
CA HIS A 245 -35.32 12.95 1.52
C HIS A 245 -35.08 11.44 1.52
N VAL A 246 -34.51 10.87 0.46
CA VAL A 246 -34.13 9.45 0.40
C VAL A 246 -32.90 9.23 1.29
N LEU A 247 -31.83 9.99 1.08
CA LEU A 247 -30.58 9.83 1.83
C LEU A 247 -30.76 10.02 3.33
N GLN A 248 -31.54 11.01 3.77
CA GLN A 248 -31.77 11.26 5.19
C GLN A 248 -32.49 10.09 5.86
N PHE A 249 -33.48 9.49 5.18
CA PHE A 249 -34.18 8.32 5.71
C PHE A 249 -33.26 7.09 5.73
N VAL A 250 -32.53 6.82 4.65
CA VAL A 250 -31.55 5.71 4.59
C VAL A 250 -30.50 5.86 5.69
N LYS A 251 -29.91 7.05 5.84
CA LYS A 251 -28.95 7.37 6.92
C LYS A 251 -29.55 7.10 8.29
N LYS A 252 -30.77 7.57 8.55
CA LYS A 252 -31.46 7.36 9.83
C LYS A 252 -31.58 5.87 10.15
N VAL A 253 -32.05 5.07 9.20
CA VAL A 253 -32.27 3.63 9.40
C VAL A 253 -30.93 2.89 9.53
N VAL A 254 -29.95 3.17 8.69
CA VAL A 254 -28.61 2.57 8.77
C VAL A 254 -27.96 2.89 10.11
N ASN A 255 -27.99 4.15 10.56
CA ASN A 255 -27.46 4.53 11.86
C ASN A 255 -28.23 3.86 13.00
N PHE A 256 -29.55 3.73 12.92
CA PHE A 256 -30.34 3.03 13.93
C PHE A 256 -29.93 1.55 14.08
N ILE A 257 -29.69 0.87 12.96
CA ILE A 257 -29.26 -0.54 12.94
C ILE A 257 -27.81 -0.67 13.42
N GLN A 258 -26.91 0.18 12.93
CA GLN A 258 -25.46 0.02 13.11
C GLN A 258 -24.88 0.68 14.37
N SER A 259 -25.50 1.73 14.91
CA SER A 259 -24.95 2.45 16.06
C SER A 259 -25.13 1.72 17.40
N GLN A 260 -26.04 0.75 17.46
CA GLN A 260 -26.31 -0.04 18.67
C GLN A 260 -25.92 -1.50 18.44
N GLY A 261 -24.95 -2.01 19.19
CA GLY A 261 -24.47 -3.39 19.05
C GLY A 261 -25.58 -4.44 19.18
N LEU A 262 -26.60 -4.18 20.01
CA LEU A 262 -27.77 -5.07 20.11
C LEU A 262 -28.59 -5.09 18.82
N ASN A 263 -28.82 -3.94 18.19
CA ASN A 263 -29.57 -3.85 16.93
C ASN A 263 -28.79 -4.53 15.80
N GLN A 264 -27.48 -4.30 15.73
CA GLN A 264 -26.61 -4.94 14.75
C GLN A 264 -26.67 -6.47 14.88
N CYS A 265 -26.46 -7.01 16.09
CA CYS A 265 -26.54 -8.46 16.34
C CYS A 265 -27.92 -9.04 15.97
N GLN A 266 -29.00 -8.36 16.34
CA GLN A 266 -30.35 -8.83 16.06
C GLN A 266 -30.71 -8.75 14.58
N PHE A 267 -30.25 -7.72 13.87
CA PHE A 267 -30.43 -7.61 12.44
C PHE A 267 -29.62 -8.69 11.69
N SER A 268 -28.36 -8.91 12.07
CA SER A 268 -27.55 -10.02 11.51
C SER A 268 -28.18 -11.39 11.77
N SER A 269 -28.76 -11.63 12.95
CA SER A 269 -29.51 -12.86 13.22
C SER A 269 -30.71 -13.02 12.28
N LEU A 270 -31.49 -11.94 12.10
CA LEU A 270 -32.63 -11.94 11.18
C LEU A 270 -32.21 -12.28 9.74
N LEU A 271 -31.11 -11.69 9.25
CA LEU A 271 -30.59 -11.97 7.91
C LEU A 271 -30.12 -13.42 7.78
N SER A 272 -29.46 -13.96 8.80
CA SER A 272 -29.03 -15.36 8.84
C SER A 272 -30.20 -16.33 8.83
N ASP A 273 -31.27 -16.03 9.59
CA ASP A 273 -32.46 -16.89 9.68
C ASP A 273 -33.22 -16.97 8.34
N ILE A 274 -33.16 -15.89 7.55
CA ILE A 274 -33.78 -15.80 6.22
C ILE A 274 -32.87 -16.38 5.11
N GLY A 275 -31.60 -16.70 5.43
CA GLY A 275 -30.63 -17.21 4.47
C GLY A 275 -30.13 -16.15 3.49
N CYS A 276 -30.09 -14.88 3.92
CA CYS A 276 -29.59 -13.79 3.11
C CYS A 276 -28.06 -13.89 2.92
N GLU A 277 -27.56 -13.52 1.75
CA GLU A 277 -26.12 -13.49 1.45
C GLU A 277 -25.38 -12.38 2.21
N PHE A 278 -26.10 -11.37 2.71
CA PHE A 278 -25.52 -10.25 3.44
C PHE A 278 -25.56 -10.49 4.95
N GLU A 279 -24.44 -10.25 5.62
CA GLU A 279 -24.36 -10.36 7.09
C GLU A 279 -24.86 -9.09 7.80
N SER A 280 -24.78 -7.92 7.17
CA SER A 280 -25.26 -6.64 7.72
C SER A 280 -25.34 -5.53 6.65
N LEU A 281 -25.86 -4.35 7.02
CA LEU A 281 -25.78 -3.13 6.21
C LEU A 281 -24.42 -2.42 6.41
N PRO A 282 -23.75 -1.91 5.36
CA PRO A 282 -22.54 -1.13 5.55
C PRO A 282 -22.82 0.20 6.29
N TYR A 283 -21.84 0.71 7.04
CA TYR A 283 -21.91 2.03 7.64
C TYR A 283 -21.99 3.11 6.56
N TYR A 284 -22.85 4.11 6.78
CA TYR A 284 -22.89 5.26 5.90
C TYR A 284 -21.69 6.18 6.17
N ALA A 285 -20.82 6.34 5.17
CA ALA A 285 -19.77 7.36 5.17
C ALA A 285 -20.12 8.48 4.16
N GLU A 286 -20.07 9.73 4.61
CA GLU A 286 -20.37 10.92 3.77
C GLU A 286 -19.30 11.22 2.72
N VAL A 287 -18.17 10.53 2.76
CA VAL A 287 -16.92 10.97 2.11
C VAL A 287 -16.88 10.64 0.61
N CYS A 288 -17.71 9.70 0.11
CA CYS A 288 -17.72 9.41 -1.32
C CYS A 288 -19.07 8.83 -1.79
N TRP A 289 -19.41 9.12 -3.04
CA TRP A 289 -20.57 8.54 -3.70
C TRP A 289 -20.39 7.03 -3.98
N LEU A 290 -19.14 6.54 -4.08
CA LEU A 290 -18.80 5.12 -4.10
C LEU A 290 -19.28 4.40 -2.81
N SER A 291 -19.03 4.99 -1.63
CA SER A 291 -19.54 4.44 -0.37
C SER A 291 -21.05 4.58 -0.24
N CYS A 292 -21.62 5.65 -0.80
CA CYS A 292 -23.07 5.85 -0.85
C CYS A 292 -23.79 4.78 -1.68
N TYR A 293 -23.26 4.46 -2.87
CA TYR A 293 -23.81 3.39 -3.73
C TYR A 293 -23.89 2.06 -2.98
N SER A 294 -22.80 1.66 -2.31
CA SER A 294 -22.78 0.40 -1.55
C SER A 294 -23.90 0.36 -0.52
N VAL A 295 -24.08 1.42 0.27
CA VAL A 295 -25.18 1.51 1.26
C VAL A 295 -26.54 1.45 0.59
N LEU A 296 -26.77 2.24 -0.46
CA LEU A 296 -28.05 2.29 -1.17
C LEU A 296 -28.41 0.94 -1.81
N LYS A 297 -27.43 0.24 -2.39
CA LYS A 297 -27.59 -1.09 -2.98
C LYS A 297 -28.04 -2.10 -1.93
N HIS A 298 -27.31 -2.20 -0.81
CA HIS A 298 -27.66 -3.12 0.27
C HIS A 298 -29.02 -2.76 0.87
N PHE A 299 -29.30 -1.48 1.08
CA PHE A 299 -30.58 -1.00 1.59
C PHE A 299 -31.75 -1.36 0.65
N TRP A 300 -31.56 -1.24 -0.66
CA TRP A 300 -32.56 -1.62 -1.67
C TRP A 300 -32.84 -3.12 -1.69
N LEU A 301 -31.79 -3.93 -1.61
CA LEU A 301 -31.90 -5.39 -1.61
C LEU A 301 -32.54 -5.91 -0.32
N LEU A 302 -32.24 -5.28 0.81
CA LEU A 302 -32.72 -5.67 2.15
C LEU A 302 -34.01 -4.95 2.58
N ARG A 303 -34.72 -4.30 1.66
CA ARG A 303 -35.84 -3.41 2.02
C ARG A 303 -36.95 -4.11 2.80
N GLU A 304 -37.22 -5.39 2.51
CA GLU A 304 -38.28 -6.15 3.19
C GLU A 304 -37.83 -6.58 4.59
N GLU A 305 -36.58 -7.02 4.74
CA GLU A 305 -35.96 -7.35 6.02
C GLU A 305 -35.85 -6.12 6.92
N ILE A 306 -35.53 -4.96 6.34
CA ILE A 306 -35.49 -3.67 7.04
C ILE A 306 -36.89 -3.29 7.52
N LYS A 307 -37.95 -3.46 6.71
CA LYS A 307 -39.34 -3.21 7.14
C LYS A 307 -39.67 -4.07 8.37
N ILE A 308 -39.44 -5.38 8.28
CA ILE A 308 -39.69 -6.33 9.36
C ILE A 308 -38.92 -5.91 10.62
N PHE A 309 -37.64 -5.59 10.48
CA PHE A 309 -36.80 -5.22 11.62
C PHE A 309 -37.25 -3.91 12.30
N LEU A 310 -37.63 -2.89 11.53
CA LEU A 310 -38.13 -1.62 12.07
C LEU A 310 -39.45 -1.84 12.84
N GLU A 311 -40.37 -2.63 12.30
CA GLU A 311 -41.64 -2.98 12.95
C GLU A 311 -41.42 -3.76 14.25
N MET A 312 -40.52 -4.74 14.25
CA MET A 312 -40.12 -5.48 15.47
C MET A 312 -39.58 -4.56 16.57
N LYS A 313 -38.97 -3.43 16.18
CA LYS A 313 -38.40 -2.44 17.08
C LYS A 313 -39.35 -1.32 17.46
N GLY A 314 -40.56 -1.30 16.91
CA GLY A 314 -41.52 -0.21 17.09
C GLY A 314 -41.11 1.09 16.40
N GLU A 315 -40.17 1.03 15.46
CA GLU A 315 -39.83 2.15 14.57
C GLU A 315 -40.76 2.13 13.35
N SER A 316 -41.11 3.30 12.84
CA SER A 316 -42.00 3.42 11.69
C SER A 316 -41.24 3.23 10.36
N PRO A 317 -41.61 2.22 9.55
CA PRO A 317 -41.07 2.03 8.19
C PRO A 317 -41.89 2.79 7.12
N ASP A 318 -42.69 3.81 7.46
CA ASP A 318 -43.71 4.42 6.57
C ASP A 318 -43.20 4.78 5.17
N LYS A 319 -41.94 5.22 5.05
CA LYS A 319 -41.32 5.57 3.76
C LYS A 319 -41.08 4.35 2.85
N LEU A 320 -40.89 3.17 3.42
CA LEU A 320 -40.71 1.93 2.66
C LEU A 320 -42.04 1.37 2.12
N TYR A 321 -43.18 1.89 2.60
CA TYR A 321 -44.52 1.60 2.09
C TYR A 321 -45.01 2.64 1.06
N ASP A 322 -44.32 3.77 0.93
CA ASP A 322 -44.64 4.81 -0.06
C ASP A 322 -44.00 4.47 -1.41
N ASP A 323 -44.81 4.04 -2.38
CA ASP A 323 -44.36 3.66 -3.72
C ASP A 323 -43.57 4.78 -4.41
N ASN A 324 -43.90 6.06 -4.19
CA ASN A 324 -43.16 7.17 -4.79
C ASN A 324 -41.77 7.28 -4.18
N TRP A 325 -41.65 7.09 -2.86
CA TRP A 325 -40.36 7.10 -2.18
C TRP A 325 -39.49 5.91 -2.59
N VAL A 326 -40.10 4.72 -2.76
CA VAL A 326 -39.40 3.52 -3.25
C VAL A 326 -38.92 3.72 -4.68
N GLN A 327 -39.69 4.38 -5.54
CA GLN A 327 -39.23 4.75 -6.89
C GLN A 327 -38.05 5.72 -6.85
N ASP A 328 -38.09 6.75 -6.00
CA ASP A 328 -36.96 7.66 -5.81
C ASP A 328 -35.70 6.92 -5.33
N LEU A 329 -35.85 5.97 -4.41
CA LEU A 329 -34.76 5.10 -3.96
C LEU A 329 -34.20 4.27 -5.12
N ALA A 330 -35.06 3.66 -5.94
CA ALA A 330 -34.64 2.87 -7.10
C ALA A 330 -33.85 3.70 -8.12
N ILE A 331 -34.34 4.90 -8.44
CA ILE A 331 -33.67 5.85 -9.32
C ILE A 331 -32.30 6.22 -8.73
N MET A 332 -32.24 6.48 -7.43
CA MET A 332 -30.99 6.83 -6.76
C MET A 332 -29.96 5.70 -6.79
N VAL A 333 -30.38 4.46 -6.55
CA VAL A 333 -29.52 3.26 -6.67
C VAL A 333 -28.99 3.13 -8.10
N ASN A 334 -29.84 3.32 -9.11
CA ASN A 334 -29.44 3.21 -10.51
C ASN A 334 -28.46 4.31 -10.93
N ILE A 335 -28.71 5.56 -10.56
CA ILE A 335 -27.80 6.68 -10.86
C ILE A 335 -26.46 6.47 -10.16
N THR A 336 -26.47 6.15 -8.87
CA THR A 336 -25.23 5.93 -8.10
C THR A 336 -24.46 4.69 -8.57
N TRP A 337 -25.15 3.65 -9.03
CA TRP A 337 -24.52 2.51 -9.70
C TRP A 337 -23.85 2.92 -11.01
N HIS A 338 -24.55 3.67 -11.87
CA HIS A 338 -24.02 4.05 -13.17
C HIS A 338 -22.80 4.94 -13.02
N LEU A 339 -22.83 5.88 -12.07
CA LEU A 339 -21.64 6.64 -11.74
C LEU A 339 -20.51 5.67 -11.35
N ASN A 340 -20.78 4.60 -10.57
CA ASN A 340 -19.76 3.76 -9.91
C ASN A 340 -19.03 2.85 -10.89
N ASP A 341 -19.58 2.71 -12.10
CA ASP A 341 -19.02 1.94 -13.20
C ASP A 341 -18.17 2.80 -14.15
N LEU A 342 -18.24 4.14 -14.05
CA LEU A 342 -17.38 5.08 -14.78
C LEU A 342 -15.97 5.10 -14.18
#